data_AF-A0A9E2TTE2-F1
#
_entry.id   AF-A0A9E2TTE2-F1
#
_cell.length_a   1.000
_cell.length_b   1.000
_cell.length_c   1.000
_cell.angle_alpha   90.00
_cell.angle_beta   90.00
_cell.angle_gamma   90.00
#
_symmetry.space_group_name_H-M   'P 1'
#
loop_
_entity.id
_entity.type
_entity.pdbx_description
1 polymer ?
#
loop_
_entity_poly.entity_id
_entity_poly.type
_entity_poly.pdbx_seq_one_letter_code
_entity_poly.pdbx_strand_id
1 'polypeptide(L)'
;MINTKYEEIFSYDDQKVTSHSRKVYQLGREAFLRDSKQNDDNYNGPPTRQLLQEARFFYDGDLLIKVTDNRPQNGSVATTHLNYENGIMTSASYFKQDKRYNHREFYYNESGLKTRTEIFNVYGESEYTITYDYEYY
;
A
#
# COMPACT_ATOMS: atom_id res chain seq x y z
N MET A 1 -29.22 -2.77 -7.05
CA MET A 1 -28.06 -2.84 -6.14
C MET A 1 -26.94 -3.53 -6.90
N ILE A 2 -25.78 -2.91 -7.08
CA ILE A 2 -24.61 -3.56 -7.72
C ILE A 2 -23.88 -4.29 -6.60
N ASN A 3 -23.76 -5.62 -6.70
CA ASN A 3 -23.02 -6.40 -5.72
C ASN A 3 -21.54 -6.38 -6.10
N THR A 4 -20.73 -5.79 -5.23
CA THR A 4 -19.29 -5.71 -5.39
C THR A 4 -18.63 -6.76 -4.51
N LYS A 5 -17.81 -7.64 -5.09
CA LYS A 5 -16.96 -8.56 -4.33
C LYS A 5 -15.52 -8.10 -4.39
N TYR A 6 -14.82 -8.18 -3.26
CA TYR A 6 -13.38 -7.95 -3.19
C TYR A 6 -12.65 -9.29 -3.07
N GLU A 7 -11.47 -9.35 -3.67
CA GLU A 7 -10.52 -10.44 -3.48
C GLU A 7 -9.18 -9.82 -3.13
N GLU A 8 -8.58 -10.35 -2.07
CA GLU A 8 -7.22 -10.03 -1.68
C GLU A 8 -6.36 -11.28 -1.91
N ILE A 9 -5.24 -11.09 -2.60
CA ILE A 9 -4.32 -12.16 -2.95
C ILE A 9 -2.96 -11.76 -2.41
N PHE A 10 -2.39 -12.62 -1.57
CA PHE A 10 -1.03 -12.49 -1.06
C PHE A 10 -0.15 -13.55 -1.71
N SER A 11 1.04 -13.16 -2.14
CA SER A 11 2.07 -14.09 -2.59
C SER A 11 3.21 -14.08 -1.60
N TYR A 12 3.82 -15.23 -1.41
CA TYR A 12 4.86 -15.45 -0.42
C TYR A 12 6.10 -16.06 -1.06
N ASP A 13 7.27 -15.75 -0.50
CA ASP A 13 8.51 -16.49 -0.66
C ASP A 13 8.98 -16.89 0.74
N ASP A 14 8.98 -18.20 1.01
CA ASP A 14 9.03 -18.76 2.36
C ASP A 14 8.00 -18.09 3.30
N GLN A 15 8.44 -17.38 4.35
CA GLN A 15 7.57 -16.68 5.31
C GLN A 15 7.35 -15.20 4.98
N LYS A 16 7.91 -14.69 3.88
CA LYS A 16 7.86 -13.27 3.51
C LYS A 16 6.79 -13.01 2.47
N VAL A 17 5.94 -12.01 2.70
CA VAL A 17 4.99 -11.52 1.69
C VAL A 17 5.77 -10.80 0.61
N THR A 18 5.70 -11.25 -0.65
CA THR A 18 6.39 -10.60 -1.78
C THR A 18 5.46 -9.70 -2.59
N SER A 19 4.16 -10.00 -2.58
CA SER A 19 3.15 -9.14 -3.18
C SER A 19 1.79 -9.26 -2.51
N HIS A 20 1.01 -8.20 -2.63
CA HIS A 20 -0.40 -8.14 -2.27
C HIS A 20 -1.16 -7.50 -3.43
N SER A 21 -2.25 -8.11 -3.88
CA SER A 21 -3.13 -7.50 -4.87
C SER A 21 -4.57 -7.50 -4.39
N ARG A 22 -5.24 -6.36 -4.58
CA ARG A 22 -6.67 -6.21 -4.32
C ARG A 22 -7.41 -6.04 -5.63
N LYS A 23 -8.38 -6.92 -5.88
CA LYS A 23 -9.20 -6.91 -7.08
C LYS A 23 -10.66 -6.73 -6.71
N VAL A 24 -11.38 -6.03 -7.57
CA VAL A 24 -12.82 -5.83 -7.44
C VAL A 24 -13.55 -6.54 -8.57
N TYR A 25 -14.66 -7.17 -8.21
CA TYR A 25 -15.59 -7.81 -9.12
C TYR A 25 -16.92 -7.09 -9.01
N GLN A 26 -17.40 -6.55 -10.13
CA GLN A 26 -18.79 -6.17 -10.24
C GLN A 26 -19.57 -7.41 -10.68
N LEU A 27 -20.37 -7.95 -9.77
CA LEU A 27 -21.27 -9.06 -10.09
C LEU A 27 -22.48 -8.45 -10.80
N GLY A 28 -22.77 -8.93 -12.01
CA GLY A 28 -24.00 -8.61 -12.72
C GLY A 28 -25.23 -8.99 -11.87
N ARG A 29 -26.37 -8.33 -12.13
CA ARG A 29 -27.62 -8.43 -11.34
C ARG A 29 -28.11 -9.86 -11.07
N GLU A 30 -27.73 -10.85 -11.87
CA GLU A 30 -28.32 -12.19 -11.85
C GLU A 30 -27.50 -13.29 -11.14
N ALA A 31 -26.30 -12.99 -10.64
CA ALA A 31 -25.43 -14.03 -10.05
C ALA A 31 -25.99 -14.69 -8.76
N PHE A 32 -27.16 -14.27 -8.28
CA PHE A 32 -27.80 -14.82 -7.08
C PHE A 32 -29.21 -15.38 -7.27
N LEU A 33 -29.81 -15.30 -8.47
CA LEU A 33 -31.17 -15.81 -8.73
C LEU A 33 -31.16 -17.14 -9.50
N ARG A 34 -30.26 -18.07 -9.15
CA ARG A 34 -30.45 -19.48 -9.53
C ARG A 34 -31.36 -20.17 -8.51
N ASP A 35 -32.62 -19.74 -8.50
CA ASP A 35 -33.74 -20.62 -8.14
C ASP A 35 -35.13 -20.11 -8.59
N SER A 36 -35.21 -19.09 -9.44
CA SER A 36 -36.50 -18.71 -10.03
C SER A 36 -36.36 -18.44 -11.51
N LYS A 37 -37.11 -19.23 -12.28
CA LYS A 37 -37.34 -19.08 -13.71
C LYS A 37 -37.84 -17.65 -13.99
N GLN A 38 -37.12 -16.85 -14.75
CA GLN A 38 -37.70 -16.09 -15.87
C GLN A 38 -36.63 -15.35 -16.68
N ASN A 39 -36.94 -15.26 -17.96
CA ASN A 39 -36.18 -14.59 -19.01
C ASN A 39 -36.08 -13.09 -18.74
N ASP A 40 -34.86 -12.54 -18.83
CA ASP A 40 -34.65 -11.19 -19.34
C ASP A 40 -33.33 -11.16 -20.13
N ASP A 41 -33.46 -11.13 -21.45
CA ASP A 41 -32.38 -10.79 -22.37
C ASP A 41 -32.01 -9.32 -22.13
N ASN A 42 -31.02 -9.03 -21.28
CA ASN A 42 -30.12 -7.88 -21.48
C ASN A 42 -28.95 -7.86 -20.48
N TYR A 43 -27.76 -8.10 -21.04
CA TYR A 43 -26.41 -7.97 -20.48
C TYR A 43 -25.73 -9.23 -19.91
N ASN A 44 -25.30 -10.12 -20.82
CA ASN A 44 -24.39 -11.25 -20.57
C ASN A 44 -22.90 -10.86 -20.64
N GLY A 45 -22.50 -9.73 -20.03
CA GLY A 45 -21.08 -9.38 -19.93
C GLY A 45 -20.37 -10.25 -18.90
N PRO A 46 -19.18 -10.80 -19.15
CA PRO A 46 -18.40 -11.45 -18.11
C PRO A 46 -18.13 -10.47 -16.97
N PRO A 47 -18.02 -10.93 -15.71
CA PRO A 47 -17.72 -10.06 -14.58
C PRO A 47 -16.46 -9.25 -14.89
N THR A 48 -16.55 -7.93 -14.79
CA THR A 48 -15.41 -7.05 -14.99
C THR A 48 -14.48 -7.17 -13.78
N ARG A 49 -13.27 -7.69 -14.02
CA ARG A 49 -12.21 -7.78 -13.03
C ARG A 49 -11.33 -6.54 -13.15
N GLN A 50 -11.35 -5.68 -12.13
CA GLN A 50 -10.47 -4.51 -12.08
C GLN A 50 -9.46 -4.65 -10.96
N LEU A 51 -8.19 -4.41 -11.27
CA LEU A 51 -7.13 -4.29 -10.27
C LEU A 51 -7.27 -2.93 -9.57
N LEU A 52 -7.52 -2.94 -8.27
CA LEU A 52 -7.58 -1.72 -7.45
C LEU A 52 -6.19 -1.31 -6.97
N GLN A 53 -5.41 -2.31 -6.60
CA GLN A 53 -4.13 -2.10 -5.93
C GLN A 53 -3.23 -3.31 -6.17
N GLU A 54 -1.95 -3.04 -6.39
CA GLU A 54 -0.87 -4.02 -6.37
C GLU A 54 0.28 -3.45 -5.56
N ALA A 55 0.58 -4.09 -4.43
CA ALA A 55 1.75 -3.80 -3.61
C ALA A 55 2.83 -4.87 -3.84
N ARG A 56 4.08 -4.44 -3.95
CA ARG A 56 5.27 -5.30 -4.02
C ARG A 56 6.22 -4.97 -2.87
N PHE A 57 6.78 -6.01 -2.27
CA PHE A 57 7.63 -5.91 -1.09
C PHE A 57 9.02 -6.44 -1.44
N PHE A 58 10.06 -5.70 -1.04
CA PHE A 58 11.45 -6.05 -1.33
C PHE A 58 12.23 -6.10 -0.03
N TYR A 59 13.08 -7.11 0.11
CA TYR A 59 13.81 -7.41 1.33
C TYR A 59 15.31 -7.45 1.08
N ASP A 60 16.09 -7.11 2.11
CA ASP A 60 17.51 -7.43 2.23
C ASP A 60 17.69 -8.28 3.50
N GLY A 61 18.07 -9.55 3.32
CA GLY A 61 17.94 -10.55 4.39
C GLY A 61 16.50 -10.56 4.92
N ASP A 62 16.33 -10.32 6.22
CA ASP A 62 15.03 -10.28 6.91
C ASP A 62 14.39 -8.88 6.99
N LEU A 63 15.08 -7.85 6.50
CA LEU A 63 14.63 -6.47 6.58
C LEU A 63 13.84 -6.09 5.34
N LEU A 64 12.62 -5.58 5.52
CA LEU A 64 11.86 -4.98 4.43
C LEU A 64 12.49 -3.64 4.07
N ILE A 65 13.05 -3.50 2.86
CA ILE A 65 13.78 -2.29 2.44
C ILE A 65 12.98 -1.41 1.49
N LYS A 66 11.96 -1.96 0.83
CA LYS A 66 11.14 -1.19 -0.11
C LYS A 66 9.74 -1.77 -0.24
N VAL A 67 8.77 -0.89 -0.38
CA VAL A 67 7.40 -1.22 -0.76
C VAL A 67 7.01 -0.36 -1.96
N THR A 68 6.49 -0.95 -3.01
CA THR A 68 5.89 -0.22 -4.14
C THR A 68 4.40 -0.49 -4.16
N ASP A 69 3.57 0.55 -4.05
CA ASP A 69 2.11 0.51 -4.11
C ASP A 69 1.64 1.14 -5.44
N ASN A 70 1.10 0.30 -6.32
CA ASN A 70 0.52 0.71 -7.60
C ASN A 70 -1.01 0.68 -7.51
N ARG A 71 -1.63 1.84 -7.73
CA ARG A 71 -3.09 1.99 -7.79
C ARG A 71 -3.46 2.44 -9.21
N PRO A 72 -3.90 1.53 -10.08
CA PRO A 72 -4.15 1.87 -11.49
C PRO A 72 -5.26 2.91 -11.67
N GLN A 73 -6.28 2.91 -10.80
CA GLN A 73 -7.47 3.77 -10.94
C GLN A 73 -7.17 5.27 -10.86
N ASN A 74 -6.11 5.67 -10.17
CA ASN A 74 -5.68 7.06 -10.07
C ASN A 74 -4.29 7.28 -10.71
N GLY A 75 -3.77 6.28 -11.46
CA GLY A 75 -2.45 6.31 -12.07
C GLY A 75 -1.31 6.54 -11.07
N SER A 76 -1.53 6.27 -9.77
CA SER A 76 -0.55 6.59 -8.74
C SER A 76 0.32 5.37 -8.46
N VAL A 77 1.63 5.54 -8.68
CA VAL A 77 2.65 4.67 -8.11
C VAL A 77 3.28 5.41 -6.96
N ALA A 78 3.28 4.77 -5.80
CA ALA A 78 3.97 5.24 -4.63
C ALA A 78 5.02 4.22 -4.21
N THR A 79 6.13 4.68 -3.65
CA THR A 79 7.20 3.82 -3.18
C THR A 79 7.68 4.30 -1.83
N THR A 80 7.79 3.38 -0.87
CA THR A 80 8.45 3.63 0.41
C THR A 80 9.79 2.92 0.41
N HIS A 81 10.86 3.64 0.72
CA HIS A 81 12.17 3.09 1.02
C HIS A 81 12.38 3.09 2.53
N LEU A 82 12.97 2.02 3.05
CA LEU A 82 13.27 1.82 4.47
C LEU A 82 14.77 1.55 4.59
N ASN A 83 15.46 2.36 5.39
CA ASN A 83 16.90 2.27 5.58
C ASN A 83 17.21 1.83 7.00
N TYR A 84 18.23 0.99 7.14
CA TYR A 84 18.63 0.39 8.39
C TYR A 84 20.13 0.55 8.61
N GLU A 85 20.53 0.72 9.86
CA GLU A 85 21.92 0.62 10.32
C GLU A 85 21.96 -0.38 11.47
N ASN A 86 22.84 -1.38 11.37
CA ASN A 86 22.97 -2.44 12.39
C ASN A 86 21.64 -3.12 12.78
N GLY A 87 20.73 -3.29 11.81
CA GLY A 87 19.41 -3.89 12.01
C GLY A 87 18.33 -2.96 12.56
N ILE A 88 18.65 -1.69 12.83
CA ILE A 88 17.70 -0.68 13.34
C ILE A 88 17.32 0.26 12.21
N MET A 89 16.02 0.53 12.03
CA MET A 89 15.55 1.45 10.99
C MET A 89 15.92 2.89 11.36
N THR A 90 16.75 3.54 10.53
CA THR A 90 17.23 4.91 10.75
C THR A 90 16.47 5.95 9.94
N SER A 91 15.92 5.55 8.78
CA SER A 91 15.06 6.45 8.00
C SER A 91 14.06 5.72 7.11
N ALA A 92 13.01 6.45 6.72
CA ALA A 92 12.03 6.02 5.77
C ALA A 92 11.70 7.15 4.79
N SER A 93 11.64 6.87 3.48
CA SER A 93 11.32 7.87 2.47
C SER A 93 10.14 7.42 1.62
N TYR A 94 9.09 8.24 1.57
CA TYR A 94 7.91 8.00 0.77
C TYR A 94 7.93 8.88 -0.50
N PHE A 95 7.80 8.23 -1.64
CA PHE A 95 7.79 8.81 -2.96
C PHE A 95 6.42 8.58 -3.61
N LYS A 96 5.92 9.58 -4.32
CA LYS A 96 4.72 9.49 -5.13
C LYS A 96 5.02 10.11 -6.49
N GLN A 97 4.82 9.35 -7.57
CA GLN A 97 5.18 9.80 -8.94
C GLN A 97 6.62 10.31 -9.00
N ASP A 98 7.55 9.53 -8.43
CA ASP A 98 8.99 9.81 -8.36
C ASP A 98 9.40 11.08 -7.60
N LYS A 99 8.45 11.78 -6.97
CA LYS A 99 8.71 12.91 -6.07
C LYS A 99 8.70 12.44 -4.62
N ARG A 100 9.75 12.76 -3.86
CA ARG A 100 9.81 12.52 -2.41
C ARG A 100 8.78 13.40 -1.73
N TYR A 101 7.75 12.79 -1.16
CA TYR A 101 6.66 13.49 -0.47
C TYR A 101 6.90 13.60 1.03
N ASN A 102 7.55 12.58 1.60
CA ASN A 102 7.88 12.56 3.02
C ASN A 102 9.21 11.81 3.23
N HIS A 103 9.99 12.30 4.19
CA HIS A 103 11.17 11.65 4.72
C HIS A 103 11.07 11.62 6.24
N ARG A 104 11.39 10.48 6.84
CA ARG A 104 11.40 10.29 8.29
C ARG A 104 12.78 9.88 8.73
N GLU A 105 13.27 10.51 9.77
CA GLU A 105 14.51 10.15 10.46
C GLU A 105 14.17 9.68 11.87
N PHE A 106 14.84 8.61 12.30
CA PHE A 106 14.62 7.97 13.59
C PHE A 106 15.92 8.01 14.40
N TYR A 107 15.85 8.59 15.59
CA TYR A 107 16.98 8.72 16.50
C TYR A 107 16.69 7.94 17.77
N TYR A 108 17.64 7.09 18.16
CA TYR A 108 17.50 6.17 19.28
C TYR A 108 18.48 6.53 20.39
N ASN A 109 18.09 6.23 21.62
CA ASN A 109 18.95 6.20 22.80
C ASN A 109 18.98 4.77 23.37
N GLU A 110 19.60 4.58 24.53
CA GLU A 110 19.68 3.26 25.19
C GLU A 110 18.29 2.68 25.56
N SER A 111 17.28 3.53 25.71
CA SER A 111 15.90 3.16 26.06
C SER A 111 14.99 2.92 24.85
N GLY A 112 15.46 3.15 23.62
CA GLY A 112 14.71 2.95 22.38
C GLY A 112 14.57 4.21 21.53
N LEU A 113 13.44 4.34 20.81
CA LEU A 113 13.21 5.49 19.92
C LEU A 113 13.02 6.75 20.76
N LYS A 114 13.99 7.66 20.67
CA LYS A 114 14.01 8.94 21.39
C LYS A 114 13.25 10.01 20.61
N THR A 115 13.60 10.16 19.34
CA THR A 115 13.09 11.25 18.50
C THR A 115 12.78 10.74 17.11
N ARG A 116 11.71 11.25 16.52
CA ARG A 116 11.42 11.07 15.10
C ARG A 116 11.20 12.42 14.46
N THR A 117 11.91 12.68 13.38
CA THR A 117 11.71 13.89 12.57
C THR A 117 11.02 13.49 11.27
N GLU A 118 9.91 14.16 10.94
CA GLU A 118 9.23 14.00 9.67
C GLU A 118 9.36 15.28 8.83
N ILE A 119 9.99 15.16 7.67
CA ILE A 119 10.19 16.22 6.70
C ILE A 119 9.23 15.97 5.54
N PHE A 120 8.24 16.83 5.39
CA PHE A 120 7.28 16.77 4.31
C PHE A 120 7.71 17.70 3.20
N ASN A 121 7.84 17.17 1.99
CA ASN A 121 8.06 17.96 0.80
C ASN A 121 6.84 17.80 -0.10
N VAL A 122 5.87 18.70 0.06
CA VAL A 122 4.63 18.67 -0.70
C VAL A 122 4.94 19.16 -2.12
N TYR A 123 5.18 18.21 -3.02
CA TYR A 123 5.35 18.42 -4.47
C TYR A 123 6.53 19.33 -4.91
N GLY A 124 7.53 19.56 -4.06
CA GLY A 124 8.67 20.42 -4.37
C GLY A 124 8.47 21.89 -3.98
N GLU A 125 7.34 22.23 -3.39
CA GLU A 125 6.91 23.63 -3.20
C GLU A 125 6.98 24.10 -1.75
N SER A 126 6.94 23.18 -0.78
CA SER A 126 6.98 23.53 0.64
C SER A 126 7.60 22.40 1.44
N GLU A 127 8.58 22.76 2.25
CA GLU A 127 9.17 21.89 3.27
C GLU A 127 8.63 22.31 4.64
N TYR A 128 8.02 21.37 5.35
CA TYR A 128 7.77 21.55 6.78
C TYR A 128 8.25 20.32 7.54
N THR A 129 8.75 20.58 8.74
CA THR A 129 9.37 19.58 9.58
C THR A 129 8.58 19.48 10.87
N ILE A 130 8.23 18.25 11.24
CA ILE A 130 7.60 17.95 12.52
C ILE A 130 8.54 17.03 13.29
N THR A 131 8.98 17.47 14.46
CA THR A 131 9.79 16.64 15.37
C THR A 131 8.93 16.13 16.50
N TYR A 132 8.96 14.82 16.69
CA TYR A 132 8.30 14.10 17.77
C TYR A 132 9.37 13.68 18.77
N ASP A 133 9.23 14.12 20.01
CA ASP A 133 10.08 13.71 21.13
C ASP A 133 9.29 12.73 22.02
N TYR A 134 9.84 11.56 22.23
CA TYR A 134 9.21 10.46 22.97
C TYR A 134 9.74 10.33 24.40
N GLU A 135 10.68 11.18 24.85
CA GLU A 135 11.24 11.13 26.21
C GLU A 135 10.26 11.54 27.33
N TYR A 136 9.01 11.89 27.01
CA TYR A 136 8.01 12.41 27.95
C TYR A 136 6.85 11.44 28.29
N TYR A 137 6.98 10.14 28.00
CA TYR A 137 5.96 9.13 28.34
C TYR A 137 6.51 7.92 29.10
#